data_AF-A0A926Z6B2-F1
#
_entry.id   AF-A0A926Z6B2-F1
#
_cell.length_a   1.000
_cell.length_b   1.000
_cell.length_c   1.000
_cell.angle_alpha   90.00
_cell.angle_beta   90.00
_cell.angle_gamma   90.00
#
_symmetry.space_group_name_H-M   'P 1'
#
loop_
_entity.id
_entity.type
_entity.pdbx_description
1 polymer ?
#
loop_
_entity_poly.entity_id
_entity_poly.type
_entity_poly.pdbx_seq_one_letter_code
_entity_poly.pdbx_strand_id
1 'polypeptide(L)'
;MEELLELKGFLLNGNIADALLLVEEMTEMSKDDKLNKIYSFAKILLLHLIKQRAENRTTRSWDLSIKNSVREIQRTNQRRKAKGNYCEPSELRETIEEAYEIALDAAASEAFEGRYEADELGAMVDREAIIEQAIALVFDN
;
A
#
# COMPACT_ATOMS: atom_id res chain seq x y z
N MET A 1 19.67 -13.50 -4.11
CA MET A 1 20.25 -14.84 -4.46
C MET A 1 21.77 -14.80 -4.33
N GLU A 2 22.39 -13.66 -4.61
CA GLU A 2 23.78 -13.34 -4.28
C GLU A 2 23.98 -13.08 -2.78
N GLU A 3 23.04 -12.40 -2.10
CA GLU A 3 23.15 -12.13 -0.64
C GLU A 3 23.14 -13.42 0.20
N LEU A 4 22.42 -14.46 -0.25
CA LEU A 4 22.42 -15.76 0.43
C LEU A 4 23.77 -16.49 0.31
N LEU A 5 24.49 -16.28 -0.79
CA LEU A 5 25.82 -16.84 -0.97
C LEU A 5 26.84 -16.08 -0.11
N GLU A 6 26.70 -14.77 -0.03
CA GLU A 6 27.52 -13.91 0.84
C GLU A 6 27.29 -14.22 2.33
N LEU A 7 26.03 -14.34 2.75
CA LEU A 7 25.66 -14.78 4.10
C LEU A 7 26.28 -16.14 4.43
N LYS A 8 26.20 -17.10 3.50
CA LYS A 8 26.86 -18.41 3.66
C LYS A 8 28.38 -18.25 3.83
N GLY A 9 29.00 -17.35 3.07
CA GLY A 9 30.42 -17.01 3.18
C GLY A 9 30.79 -16.49 4.57
N PHE A 10 30.05 -15.49 5.08
CA PHE A 10 30.27 -14.96 6.44
C PHE A 10 30.12 -16.03 7.52
N LEU A 11 29.08 -16.87 7.42
CA LEU A 11 28.85 -17.97 8.36
C LEU A 11 29.98 -19.01 8.35
N LEU A 12 30.46 -19.42 7.17
CA LEU A 12 31.57 -20.38 7.06
C LEU A 12 32.89 -19.83 7.59
N ASN A 13 33.12 -18.52 7.46
CA ASN A 13 34.31 -17.83 7.96
C ASN A 13 34.21 -17.44 9.45
N GLY A 14 33.09 -17.76 10.12
CA GLY A 14 32.85 -17.40 11.52
C GLY A 14 32.60 -15.90 11.75
N ASN A 15 32.36 -15.13 10.69
CA ASN A 15 32.10 -13.70 10.78
C ASN A 15 30.63 -13.44 11.09
N ILE A 16 30.25 -13.67 12.34
CA ILE A 16 28.85 -13.60 12.78
C ILE A 16 28.30 -12.17 12.75
N ALA A 17 29.13 -11.16 13.00
CA ALA A 17 28.70 -9.76 13.01
C ALA A 17 28.21 -9.32 11.62
N ASP A 18 29.02 -9.53 10.59
CA ASP A 18 28.65 -9.17 9.22
C ASP A 18 27.49 -10.03 8.69
N ALA A 19 27.41 -11.31 9.11
CA ALA A 19 26.27 -12.16 8.81
C ALA A 19 24.95 -11.61 9.38
N LEU A 20 24.97 -11.09 10.62
CA LEU A 20 23.77 -10.50 11.24
C LEU A 20 23.37 -9.20 10.55
N LEU A 21 24.33 -8.34 10.23
CA LEU A 21 24.06 -7.09 9.51
C LEU A 21 23.40 -7.35 8.16
N LEU A 22 23.92 -8.31 7.38
CA LEU A 22 23.33 -8.65 6.08
C LEU A 22 21.90 -9.21 6.22
N VAL A 23 21.60 -9.94 7.31
CA VAL A 23 20.24 -10.43 7.58
C VAL A 23 19.29 -9.28 7.89
N GLU A 24 19.73 -8.26 8.63
CA GLU A 24 18.95 -7.06 8.90
C GLU A 24 18.64 -6.31 7.61
N GLU A 25 19.65 -6.03 6.78
CA GLU A 25 19.48 -5.37 5.47
C GLU A 25 18.53 -6.14 4.54
N MET A 26 18.71 -7.46 4.42
CA MET A 26 17.80 -8.31 3.63
C MET A 26 16.37 -8.29 4.17
N THR A 27 16.20 -8.17 5.49
CA THR A 27 14.88 -8.11 6.12
C THR A 27 14.20 -6.77 5.83
N GLU A 28 14.94 -5.67 5.90
CA GLU A 28 14.47 -4.33 5.52
C GLU A 28 14.07 -4.29 4.04
N MET A 29 14.93 -4.73 3.13
CA MET A 29 14.62 -4.78 1.69
C MET A 29 13.35 -5.61 1.40
N SER A 30 13.20 -6.77 2.04
CA SER A 30 12.01 -7.61 1.83
C SER A 30 10.73 -6.96 2.34
N LYS A 31 10.82 -6.12 3.36
CA LYS A 31 9.70 -5.35 3.91
C LYS A 31 9.36 -4.18 3.00
N ASP A 32 10.34 -3.43 2.55
CA ASP A 32 10.17 -2.31 1.62
C ASP A 32 9.51 -2.75 0.31
N ASP A 33 9.91 -3.90 -0.23
CA ASP A 33 9.27 -4.49 -1.42
C ASP A 33 7.76 -4.71 -1.23
N LYS A 34 7.34 -5.09 -0.02
CA LYS A 34 5.92 -5.29 0.30
C LYS A 34 5.20 -3.97 0.47
N LEU A 35 5.80 -3.02 1.19
CA LEU A 35 5.24 -1.68 1.37
C LEU A 35 5.08 -0.97 0.03
N ASN A 36 6.08 -1.02 -0.86
CA ASN A 36 6.01 -0.46 -2.22
C ASN A 36 4.89 -1.07 -3.06
N LYS A 37 4.66 -2.39 -2.91
CA LYS A 37 3.57 -3.07 -3.59
C LYS A 37 2.21 -2.69 -3.01
N ILE A 38 2.10 -2.60 -1.69
CA ILE A 38 0.89 -2.12 -0.99
C ILE A 38 0.58 -0.68 -1.41
N TYR A 39 1.58 0.21 -1.40
CA TYR A 39 1.49 1.60 -1.85
C TYR A 39 0.90 1.70 -3.26
N SER A 40 1.37 0.86 -4.18
CA SER A 40 0.88 0.83 -5.56
C SER A 40 -0.62 0.51 -5.66
N PHE A 41 -1.12 -0.42 -4.84
CA PHE A 41 -2.54 -0.74 -4.78
C PHE A 41 -3.34 0.26 -3.94
N ALA A 42 -2.74 0.87 -2.92
CA ALA A 42 -3.36 1.92 -2.11
C ALA A 42 -3.69 3.14 -2.98
N LYS A 43 -2.80 3.53 -3.90
CA LYS A 43 -3.10 4.58 -4.89
C LYS A 43 -4.38 4.30 -5.69
N ILE A 44 -4.53 3.06 -6.18
CA ILE A 44 -5.71 2.67 -6.98
C ILE A 44 -6.97 2.61 -6.10
N LEU A 45 -6.86 2.08 -4.89
CA LEU A 45 -7.95 2.04 -3.92
C LEU A 45 -8.45 3.47 -3.62
N LEU A 46 -7.54 4.36 -3.23
CA LEU A 46 -7.85 5.74 -2.88
C LEU A 46 -8.39 6.52 -4.06
N LEU A 47 -7.83 6.35 -5.27
CA LEU A 47 -8.34 6.94 -6.51
C LEU A 47 -9.85 6.71 -6.65
N HIS A 48 -10.29 5.45 -6.53
CA HIS A 48 -11.69 5.13 -6.70
C HIS A 48 -12.55 5.56 -5.51
N LEU A 49 -12.03 5.53 -4.28
CA LEU A 49 -12.76 6.05 -3.12
C LEU A 49 -12.97 7.57 -3.21
N ILE A 50 -11.94 8.33 -3.60
CA ILE A 50 -12.04 9.78 -3.83
C ILE A 50 -13.10 10.07 -4.90
N LYS A 51 -13.07 9.37 -6.03
CA LYS A 51 -14.09 9.53 -7.08
C LYS A 51 -15.50 9.20 -6.58
N GLN A 52 -15.66 8.16 -5.78
CA GLN A 52 -16.97 7.81 -5.20
C GLN A 52 -17.50 8.91 -4.29
N ARG A 53 -16.63 9.48 -3.45
CA ARG A 53 -16.99 10.56 -2.53
C ARG A 53 -17.30 11.86 -3.26
N ALA A 54 -16.42 12.27 -4.17
CA ALA A 54 -16.56 13.51 -4.93
C ALA A 54 -17.81 13.49 -5.82
N GLU A 55 -18.05 12.40 -6.55
CA GLU A 55 -19.19 12.30 -7.47
C GLU A 55 -20.48 11.78 -6.83
N ASN A 56 -20.43 11.39 -5.56
CA ASN A 56 -21.54 10.77 -4.81
C ASN A 56 -22.22 9.62 -5.59
N ARG A 57 -21.42 8.80 -6.27
CA ARG A 57 -21.87 7.65 -7.07
C ARG A 57 -20.76 6.61 -7.20
N THR A 58 -21.12 5.40 -7.61
CA THR A 58 -20.13 4.39 -8.01
C THR A 58 -20.50 3.77 -9.36
N THR A 59 -19.53 3.10 -9.97
CA THR A 59 -19.73 2.23 -11.13
C THR A 59 -19.26 0.82 -10.80
N ARG A 60 -19.75 -0.17 -11.54
CA ARG A 60 -19.33 -1.58 -11.37
C ARG A 60 -17.83 -1.77 -11.53
N SER A 61 -17.19 -1.00 -12.43
CA SER A 61 -15.74 -1.08 -12.64
C SER A 61 -14.96 -0.48 -11.47
N TRP A 62 -15.45 0.61 -10.86
CA TRP A 62 -14.83 1.19 -9.67
C TRP A 62 -14.95 0.25 -8.47
N ASP A 63 -16.13 -0.31 -8.23
CA ASP A 63 -16.34 -1.30 -7.15
C ASP A 63 -15.43 -2.53 -7.33
N LEU A 64 -15.26 -2.99 -8.56
CA LEU A 64 -14.35 -4.11 -8.87
C LEU A 64 -12.89 -3.73 -8.62
N SER A 65 -12.47 -2.53 -9.01
CA SER A 65 -11.10 -2.03 -8.81
C SER A 65 -10.77 -1.87 -7.33
N ILE A 66 -11.70 -1.34 -6.53
CA ILE A 66 -11.60 -1.27 -5.07
C ILE A 66 -11.41 -2.67 -4.48
N LYS A 67 -12.30 -3.62 -4.82
CA LYS A 67 -12.22 -5.00 -4.33
C LYS A 67 -10.90 -5.69 -4.71
N ASN A 68 -10.43 -5.50 -5.94
CA ASN A 68 -9.18 -6.08 -6.40
C ASN A 68 -7.97 -5.49 -5.66
N SER A 69 -7.94 -4.17 -5.47
CA SER A 69 -6.88 -3.48 -4.75
C SER A 69 -6.81 -3.92 -3.30
N VAL A 70 -7.97 -3.99 -2.62
CA VAL A 70 -8.08 -4.53 -1.25
C VAL A 70 -7.53 -5.94 -1.16
N ARG A 71 -7.96 -6.84 -2.07
CA ARG A 71 -7.49 -8.23 -2.08
C ARG A 71 -5.98 -8.33 -2.29
N GLU A 72 -5.40 -7.52 -3.17
CA GLU A 72 -3.96 -7.55 -3.43
C GLU A 72 -3.15 -6.93 -2.27
N ILE A 73 -3.65 -5.90 -1.59
CA ILE A 73 -3.06 -5.38 -0.35
C ILE A 73 -3.06 -6.47 0.73
N GLN A 74 -4.22 -7.07 1.01
CA GLN A 74 -4.37 -8.14 2.00
C GLN A 74 -3.44 -9.32 1.67
N ARG A 75 -3.42 -9.78 0.42
CA ARG A 75 -2.56 -10.87 -0.05
C ARG A 75 -1.06 -10.55 0.06
N THR A 76 -0.67 -9.31 -0.20
CA THR A 76 0.73 -8.86 -0.10
C THR A 76 1.16 -8.80 1.36
N ASN A 77 0.28 -8.33 2.24
CA ASN A 77 0.56 -8.19 3.66
C ASN A 77 0.47 -9.54 4.43
N GLN A 78 -0.27 -10.53 3.93
CA GLN A 78 -0.43 -11.81 4.62
C GLN A 78 0.85 -12.68 4.60
N ARG A 79 1.28 -13.16 5.78
CA ARG A 79 2.33 -14.19 5.88
C ARG A 79 1.77 -15.55 5.50
N ARG A 80 2.36 -16.22 4.49
CA ARG A 80 1.85 -17.53 4.00
C ARG A 80 2.21 -18.72 4.89
N LYS A 81 3.34 -18.65 5.60
CA LYS A 81 3.88 -19.75 6.42
C LYS A 81 3.74 -19.53 7.92
N ALA A 82 3.40 -18.32 8.35
CA ALA A 82 3.16 -17.94 9.74
C ALA A 82 1.79 -17.29 9.82
N LYS A 83 1.05 -17.47 10.93
CA LYS A 83 -0.15 -16.66 11.17
C LYS A 83 0.28 -15.20 11.37
N GLY A 84 -0.39 -14.25 10.70
CA GLY A 84 -0.16 -12.81 10.86
C GLY A 84 0.23 -12.08 9.56
N ASN A 85 0.58 -10.80 9.71
CA ASN A 85 0.89 -9.87 8.63
C ASN A 85 2.38 -9.50 8.61
N TYR A 86 2.90 -9.05 7.47
CA TYR A 86 4.28 -8.56 7.34
C TYR A 86 4.44 -7.17 7.95
N CYS A 87 3.51 -6.28 7.67
CA CYS A 87 3.47 -4.90 8.15
C CYS A 87 2.57 -4.79 9.37
N GLU A 88 2.98 -3.97 10.33
CA GLU A 88 2.14 -3.58 11.46
C GLU A 88 1.00 -2.66 10.98
N PRO A 89 -0.11 -2.53 11.74
CA PRO A 89 -1.23 -1.68 11.36
C PRO A 89 -0.86 -0.21 11.12
N SER A 90 0.09 0.35 11.89
CA SER A 90 0.58 1.71 11.72
C SER A 90 1.31 1.90 10.39
N GLU A 91 2.17 0.94 10.01
CA GLU A 91 2.94 0.99 8.77
C GLU A 91 2.03 0.89 7.54
N LEU A 92 1.00 0.05 7.65
CA LEU A 92 -0.01 -0.06 6.60
C LEU A 92 -0.79 1.25 6.45
N ARG A 93 -1.15 1.88 7.57
CA ARG A 93 -1.81 3.19 7.57
C ARG A 93 -0.93 4.26 6.96
N GLU A 94 0.32 4.39 7.40
CA GLU A 94 1.30 5.34 6.86
C GLU A 94 1.45 5.17 5.34
N THR A 95 1.58 3.92 4.87
CA THR A 95 1.66 3.61 3.43
C THR A 95 0.42 4.06 2.65
N ILE A 96 -0.77 3.93 3.23
CA ILE A 96 -2.02 4.38 2.61
C ILE A 96 -2.09 5.92 2.62
N GLU A 97 -1.70 6.58 3.72
CA GLU A 97 -1.67 8.04 3.83
C GLU A 97 -0.69 8.67 2.83
N GLU A 98 0.50 8.09 2.65
CA GLU A 98 1.49 8.52 1.66
C GLU A 98 0.99 8.40 0.22
N ALA A 99 0.08 7.46 -0.05
CA ALA A 99 -0.49 7.25 -1.38
C ALA A 99 -1.59 8.28 -1.73
N TYR A 100 -2.07 9.06 -0.75
CA TYR A 100 -3.26 9.91 -0.91
C TYR A 100 -3.07 11.01 -1.97
N GLU A 101 -2.00 11.79 -1.89
CA GLU A 101 -1.80 12.94 -2.79
C GLU A 101 -1.74 12.49 -4.26
N ILE A 102 -0.99 11.43 -4.56
CA ILE A 102 -0.92 10.87 -5.92
C ILE A 102 -2.29 10.31 -6.36
N ALA A 103 -3.05 9.71 -5.44
CA ALA A 103 -4.39 9.23 -5.75
C ALA A 103 -5.38 10.38 -6.01
N LEU A 104 -5.22 11.50 -5.31
CA LEU A 104 -6.02 12.72 -5.51
C LEU A 104 -5.74 13.36 -6.87
N ASP A 105 -4.48 13.48 -7.27
CA ASP A 105 -4.10 13.97 -8.60
C ASP A 105 -4.71 13.12 -9.72
N ALA A 106 -4.62 11.79 -9.57
CA ALA A 106 -5.24 10.86 -10.50
C ALA A 106 -6.77 10.96 -10.49
N ALA A 107 -7.38 11.14 -9.31
CA ALA A 107 -8.82 11.29 -9.17
C ALA A 107 -9.32 12.57 -9.82
N ALA A 108 -8.61 13.69 -9.66
CA ALA A 108 -8.91 14.97 -10.30
C ALA A 108 -8.93 14.84 -11.82
N SER A 109 -7.96 14.12 -12.39
CA SER A 109 -7.86 13.87 -13.83
C SER A 109 -9.01 13.01 -14.39
N GLU A 110 -9.61 12.13 -13.57
CA GLU A 110 -10.67 11.21 -14.03
C GLU A 110 -12.08 11.58 -13.57
N ALA A 111 -12.23 12.22 -12.42
CA ALA A 111 -13.51 12.60 -11.83
C ALA A 111 -14.12 13.74 -12.62
N PHE A 112 -15.44 13.70 -12.80
CA PHE A 112 -16.15 14.76 -13.54
C PHE A 112 -15.51 15.09 -14.91
N GLU A 113 -14.90 14.08 -15.55
CA GLU A 113 -14.19 14.23 -16.83
C GLU A 113 -12.99 15.21 -16.79
N GLY A 114 -12.31 15.31 -15.63
CA GLY A 114 -11.11 16.14 -15.49
C GLY A 114 -11.40 17.62 -15.24
N ARG A 115 -12.62 17.94 -14.75
CA ARG A 115 -13.08 19.32 -14.61
C ARG A 115 -12.38 20.11 -13.49
N TYR A 116 -11.92 19.43 -12.45
CA TYR A 116 -11.37 20.04 -11.25
C TYR A 116 -9.89 19.72 -11.12
N GLU A 117 -9.12 20.68 -10.61
CA GLU A 117 -7.76 20.42 -10.15
C GLU A 117 -7.76 19.63 -8.82
N ALA A 118 -6.61 19.06 -8.46
CA ALA A 118 -6.46 18.24 -7.25
C ALA A 118 -6.92 18.97 -5.98
N ASP A 119 -6.52 20.23 -5.79
CA ASP A 119 -6.91 21.04 -4.64
C ASP A 119 -8.43 21.30 -4.59
N GLU A 120 -9.06 21.53 -5.75
CA GLU A 120 -10.50 21.76 -5.84
C GLU A 120 -11.30 20.49 -5.54
N LEU A 121 -10.86 19.35 -6.08
CA LEU A 121 -11.46 18.04 -5.78
C LEU A 121 -11.24 17.67 -4.31
N GLY A 122 -10.05 17.95 -3.78
CA GLY A 122 -9.66 17.72 -2.39
C GLY A 122 -10.56 18.47 -1.42
N ALA A 123 -10.99 19.69 -1.76
CA ALA A 123 -11.93 20.47 -0.96
C ALA A 123 -13.36 19.89 -0.94
N MET A 124 -13.71 18.98 -1.86
CA MET A 124 -15.02 18.33 -1.92
C MET A 124 -15.10 17.06 -1.07
N VAL A 125 -13.97 16.55 -0.60
CA VAL A 125 -13.89 15.25 0.10
C VAL A 125 -13.21 15.40 1.45
N ASP A 126 -13.56 14.49 2.36
CA ASP A 126 -12.88 14.38 3.64
C ASP A 126 -11.74 13.35 3.51
N ARG A 127 -10.50 13.84 3.52
CA ARG A 127 -9.28 13.01 3.45
C ARG A 127 -9.28 11.93 4.52
N GLU A 128 -9.57 12.30 5.76
CA GLU A 128 -9.49 11.37 6.90
C GLU A 128 -10.57 10.29 6.77
N ALA A 129 -11.79 10.66 6.40
CA ALA A 129 -12.87 9.71 6.17
C ALA A 129 -12.55 8.70 5.05
N ILE A 130 -11.82 9.12 4.01
CA ILE A 130 -11.39 8.24 2.92
C ILE A 130 -10.29 7.28 3.39
N ILE A 131 -9.30 7.77 4.14
CA ILE A 131 -8.22 6.96 4.70
C ILE A 131 -8.80 5.91 5.65
N GLU A 132 -9.69 6.31 6.57
CA GLU A 132 -10.38 5.39 7.49
C GLU A 132 -11.20 4.34 6.74
N GLN A 133 -11.90 4.73 5.68
CA GLN A 133 -12.63 3.77 4.84
C GLN A 133 -11.68 2.77 4.16
N ALA A 134 -10.56 3.24 3.61
CA ALA A 134 -9.57 2.38 2.98
C ALA A 134 -8.98 1.36 3.98
N ILE A 135 -8.63 1.83 5.18
CA ILE A 135 -8.15 1.02 6.29
C ILE A 135 -9.18 -0.04 6.68
N ALA A 136 -10.44 0.38 6.92
CA ALA A 136 -11.52 -0.53 7.27
C ALA A 136 -11.71 -1.63 6.21
N LEU A 137 -11.71 -1.27 4.93
CA LEU A 137 -11.82 -2.24 3.83
C LEU A 137 -10.66 -3.24 3.80
N VAL A 138 -9.45 -2.81 4.14
CA VAL A 138 -8.28 -3.69 4.15
C VAL A 138 -8.26 -4.61 5.38
N PHE A 139 -8.80 -4.16 6.52
CA PHE A 139 -8.87 -4.95 7.74
C PHE A 139 -10.13 -5.83 7.87
N ASP A 140 -11.21 -5.51 7.15
CA ASP A 140 -12.40 -6.36 7.08
C ASP A 140 -12.06 -7.69 6.38
N ASN A 141 -12.25 -8.79 7.13
CA ASN A 141 -12.11 -10.17 6.65
C ASN A 141 -13.46 -10.73 6.20
#